data_AF-A0A942DD88-F1
#
_entry.id   AF-A0A942DD88-F1
#
_cell.length_a   1.000
_cell.length_b   1.000
_cell.length_c   1.000
_cell.angle_alpha   90.00
_cell.angle_beta   90.00
_cell.angle_gamma   90.00
#
_symmetry.space_group_name_H-M   'P 1'
#
loop_
_entity.id
_entity.type
_entity.pdbx_description
1 polymer ?
#
loop_
_entity_poly.entity_id
_entity_poly.type
_entity_poly.pdbx_seq_one_letter_code
_entity_poly.pdbx_strand_id
1 'polypeptide(L)'
;MPDEFMDDFVARMENFHSWSDMYLESLKLIKSNDLTTAIATLRQAEKAAETEKPTSAAQTAERLGYCLHHEQLLGEAESYYRKAIAYCAMDPVSPITKEQYDSAGPIQGELDRLQKLGNQAYAKATREVLSKVLENYGKLLTEQGRKKDAEDLKVQINAQESALAVYD
;
A
#
# COMPACT_ATOMS: atom_id res chain seq x y z
N MET A 1 -10.19 34.51 -0.46
CA MET A 1 -9.99 33.32 0.38
C MET A 1 -9.10 32.35 -0.39
N PRO A 2 -7.80 32.24 -0.04
CA PRO A 2 -6.90 31.28 -0.66
C PRO A 2 -6.19 30.31 0.32
N ASP A 3 -6.66 30.15 1.56
CA ASP A 3 -5.90 29.45 2.61
C ASP A 3 -6.19 27.93 2.73
N GLU A 4 -7.38 27.44 2.38
CA GLU A 4 -7.71 26.01 2.50
C GLU A 4 -6.83 25.09 1.63
N PHE A 5 -6.42 25.55 0.44
CA PHE A 5 -5.57 24.76 -0.45
C PHE A 5 -4.13 24.66 0.08
N MET A 6 -3.60 25.74 0.65
CA MET A 6 -2.26 25.74 1.22
C MET A 6 -2.21 24.96 2.53
N ASP A 7 -3.25 25.03 3.35
CA ASP A 7 -3.36 24.24 4.58
C ASP A 7 -3.51 22.73 4.28
N ASP A 8 -4.35 22.35 3.30
CA ASP A 8 -4.47 20.94 2.86
C ASP A 8 -3.16 20.42 2.24
N PHE A 9 -2.48 21.26 1.44
CA PHE A 9 -1.20 20.92 0.82
C PHE A 9 -0.08 20.74 1.87
N VAL A 10 0.00 21.64 2.86
CA VAL A 10 0.97 21.55 3.96
C VAL A 10 0.66 20.33 4.83
N ALA A 11 -0.62 20.10 5.19
CA ALA A 11 -1.02 18.92 5.94
C ALA A 11 -0.70 17.62 5.19
N ARG A 12 -0.93 17.57 3.86
CA ARG A 12 -0.49 16.45 3.02
C ARG A 12 1.02 16.27 3.02
N MET A 13 1.78 17.35 2.88
CA MET A 13 3.24 17.32 2.85
C MET A 13 3.85 16.87 4.19
N GLU A 14 3.33 17.37 5.32
CA GLU A 14 3.71 16.94 6.66
C GLU A 14 3.33 15.46 6.87
N ASN A 15 2.15 15.04 6.41
CA ASN A 15 1.73 13.64 6.46
C ASN A 15 2.61 12.73 5.59
N PHE A 16 3.03 13.17 4.40
CA PHE A 16 3.89 12.43 3.47
C PHE A 16 5.27 12.12 4.08
N HIS A 17 5.87 13.10 4.76
CA HIS A 17 7.11 12.89 5.50
C HIS A 17 6.84 12.00 6.72
N SER A 18 5.73 12.21 7.43
CA SER A 18 5.39 11.43 8.62
C SER A 18 5.17 9.94 8.31
N TRP A 19 4.43 9.58 7.25
CA TRP A 19 4.17 8.18 6.89
C TRP A 19 5.45 7.49 6.45
N SER A 20 6.18 8.07 5.49
CA SER A 20 7.40 7.47 4.96
C SER A 20 8.43 7.28 6.08
N ASP A 21 8.59 8.26 6.97
CA ASP A 21 9.52 8.18 8.09
C ASP A 21 9.11 7.09 9.08
N MET A 22 7.83 7.06 9.49
CA MET A 22 7.30 6.01 10.38
C MET A 22 7.42 4.62 9.74
N TYR A 23 7.09 4.48 8.46
CA TYR A 23 7.18 3.23 7.74
C TYR A 23 8.64 2.75 7.65
N LEU A 24 9.57 3.61 7.20
CA LEU A 24 10.99 3.27 7.13
C LEU A 24 11.59 2.93 8.51
N GLU A 25 11.18 3.63 9.57
CA GLU A 25 11.60 3.31 10.93
C GLU A 25 11.09 1.95 11.37
N SER A 26 9.82 1.63 11.08
CA SER A 26 9.29 0.30 11.36
C SER A 26 10.07 -0.81 10.65
N LEU A 27 10.56 -0.58 9.42
CA LEU A 27 11.39 -1.55 8.71
C LEU A 27 12.73 -1.80 9.42
N LYS A 28 13.32 -0.76 10.01
CA LYS A 28 14.54 -0.90 10.82
C LYS A 28 14.27 -1.69 12.09
N LEU A 29 13.16 -1.38 12.79
CA LEU A 29 12.74 -2.08 14.00
C LEU A 29 12.46 -3.57 13.73
N ILE A 30 11.81 -3.89 12.62
CA ILE A 30 11.60 -5.28 12.17
C ILE A 30 12.93 -5.97 11.93
N LYS A 31 13.88 -5.29 11.27
CA LYS A 31 15.22 -5.83 11.02
C LYS A 31 16.00 -6.07 12.32
N SER A 32 15.79 -5.25 13.36
CA SER A 32 16.37 -5.46 14.69
C SER A 32 15.54 -6.39 15.58
N ASN A 33 14.48 -7.02 15.05
CA ASN A 33 13.57 -7.91 15.77
C ASN A 33 12.81 -7.23 16.94
N ASP A 34 12.65 -5.91 16.90
CA ASP A 34 11.77 -5.17 17.82
C ASP A 34 10.38 -5.04 17.19
N LEU A 35 9.66 -6.16 17.18
CA LEU A 35 8.34 -6.24 16.55
C LEU A 35 7.27 -5.47 17.32
N THR A 36 7.38 -5.37 18.64
CA THR A 36 6.43 -4.63 19.46
C THR A 36 6.45 -3.13 19.11
N THR A 37 7.65 -2.53 19.07
CA THR A 37 7.78 -1.12 18.67
C THR A 37 7.41 -0.95 17.20
N ALA A 38 7.79 -1.89 16.33
CA ALA A 38 7.40 -1.84 14.92
C ALA A 38 5.89 -1.81 14.71
N ILE A 39 5.12 -2.65 15.43
CA ILE A 39 3.65 -2.68 15.37
C ILE A 39 3.08 -1.32 15.82
N ALA A 40 3.59 -0.75 16.91
CA ALA A 40 3.15 0.55 17.39
C ALA A 40 3.39 1.65 16.36
N THR A 41 4.59 1.70 15.77
CA THR A 41 4.94 2.66 14.72
C THR A 41 4.10 2.47 13.46
N LEU A 42 3.87 1.22 13.04
CA LEU A 42 3.05 0.92 11.86
C LEU A 42 1.57 1.29 12.05
N ARG A 43 1.01 1.13 13.26
CA ARG A 43 -0.36 1.57 13.57
C ARG A 43 -0.50 3.11 13.52
N GLN A 44 0.56 3.84 13.83
CA GLN A 44 0.60 5.28 13.62
C GLN A 44 0.69 5.61 12.12
N ALA A 45 1.52 4.88 11.39
CA ALA A 45 1.65 5.02 9.94
C ALA A 45 0.35 4.69 9.20
N GLU A 46 -0.45 3.71 9.63
CA GLU A 46 -1.70 3.29 8.96
C GLU A 46 -2.65 4.47 8.74
N LYS A 47 -2.82 5.32 9.76
CA LYS A 47 -3.70 6.50 9.68
C LYS A 47 -3.25 7.50 8.61
N ALA A 48 -1.94 7.71 8.50
CA ALA A 48 -1.39 8.59 7.47
C ALA A 48 -1.47 7.94 6.08
N ALA A 49 -1.23 6.63 6.00
CA ALA A 49 -1.24 5.85 4.77
C ALA A 49 -2.61 5.85 4.06
N GLU A 50 -3.69 5.77 4.83
CA GLU A 50 -5.08 5.81 4.33
C GLU A 50 -5.41 7.12 3.60
N THR A 51 -4.73 8.22 3.93
CA THR A 51 -4.95 9.54 3.33
C THR A 51 -4.03 9.86 2.15
N GLU A 52 -2.97 9.06 1.97
CA GLU A 52 -1.92 9.32 0.98
C GLU A 52 -2.24 8.68 -0.37
N LYS A 53 -2.18 7.35 -0.41
CA LYS A 53 -2.44 6.53 -1.61
C LYS A 53 -2.67 5.07 -1.22
N PRO A 54 -3.45 4.31 -2.01
CA PRO A 54 -3.73 2.91 -1.73
C PRO A 54 -2.47 2.04 -1.58
N THR A 55 -1.40 2.33 -2.30
CA THR A 55 -0.15 1.55 -2.20
C THR A 55 0.56 1.73 -0.86
N SER A 56 0.55 2.93 -0.26
CA SER A 56 1.09 3.18 1.08
C SER A 56 0.28 2.42 2.15
N ALA A 57 -1.05 2.46 2.03
CA ALA A 57 -1.95 1.72 2.90
C ALA A 57 -1.75 0.19 2.79
N ALA A 58 -1.60 -0.31 1.55
CA ALA A 58 -1.34 -1.73 1.29
C ALA A 58 0.00 -2.19 1.89
N GLN A 59 1.08 -1.41 1.72
CA GLN A 59 2.40 -1.69 2.29
C GLN A 59 2.37 -1.73 3.82
N THR A 60 1.68 -0.76 4.44
CA THR A 60 1.56 -0.68 5.89
C THR A 60 0.76 -1.85 6.45
N ALA A 61 -0.36 -2.21 5.79
CA ALA A 61 -1.19 -3.34 6.17
C ALA A 61 -0.45 -4.68 6.03
N GLU A 62 0.27 -4.90 4.93
CA GLU A 62 1.10 -6.11 4.74
C GLU A 62 2.12 -6.25 5.88
N ARG A 63 2.77 -5.14 6.23
CA ARG A 63 3.81 -5.14 7.25
C ARG A 63 3.28 -5.36 8.66
N LEU A 64 2.11 -4.80 8.97
CA LEU A 64 1.39 -5.09 10.21
C LEU A 64 1.02 -6.57 10.29
N GLY A 65 0.48 -7.14 9.19
CA GLY A 65 0.18 -8.56 9.09
C GLY A 65 1.39 -9.43 9.42
N TYR A 66 2.55 -9.11 8.83
CA TYR A 66 3.82 -9.80 9.09
C TYR A 66 4.21 -9.75 10.58
N CYS A 67 4.26 -8.57 11.19
CA CYS A 67 4.67 -8.45 12.58
C CYS A 67 3.70 -9.17 13.53
N LEU A 68 2.40 -9.06 13.30
CA LEU A 68 1.36 -9.69 14.11
C LEU A 68 1.40 -11.23 13.97
N HIS A 69 1.69 -11.75 12.78
CA HIS A 69 1.89 -13.19 12.56
C HIS A 69 3.07 -13.70 13.39
N HIS A 70 4.20 -12.98 13.36
CA HIS A 70 5.37 -13.33 14.17
C HIS A 70 5.09 -13.30 15.68
N GLU A 71 4.29 -12.33 16.15
CA GLU A 71 3.83 -12.24 17.54
C GLU A 71 2.66 -13.20 17.89
N GLN A 72 2.32 -14.14 16.99
CA GLN A 72 1.23 -15.12 17.18
C GLN A 72 -0.18 -14.51 17.33
N LEU A 73 -0.36 -13.25 16.95
CA LEU A 73 -1.66 -12.56 16.88
C LEU A 73 -2.35 -12.87 15.55
N LEU A 74 -2.61 -14.16 15.30
CA LEU A 74 -2.97 -14.70 13.98
C LEU A 74 -4.27 -14.12 13.40
N GLY A 75 -5.28 -13.87 14.24
CA GLY A 75 -6.56 -13.29 13.80
C GLY A 75 -6.41 -11.84 13.34
N GLU A 76 -5.59 -11.05 14.02
CA GLU A 76 -5.28 -9.69 13.58
C GLU A 76 -4.41 -9.71 12.32
N ALA A 77 -3.42 -10.60 12.26
CA ALA A 77 -2.56 -10.76 11.09
C ALA A 77 -3.37 -11.05 9.81
N GLU A 78 -4.31 -12.00 9.88
CA GLU A 78 -5.21 -12.32 8.77
C GLU A 78 -6.06 -11.12 8.34
N SER A 79 -6.59 -10.35 9.29
CA SER A 79 -7.35 -9.12 8.99
C SER A 79 -6.51 -8.12 8.20
N TYR A 80 -5.25 -7.92 8.59
CA TYR A 80 -4.34 -7.01 7.91
C TYR A 80 -3.91 -7.49 6.52
N TYR A 81 -3.67 -8.79 6.33
CA TYR A 81 -3.40 -9.30 4.99
C TYR A 81 -4.60 -9.10 4.04
N ARG A 82 -5.82 -9.30 4.53
CA ARG A 82 -7.04 -9.01 3.74
C ARG A 82 -7.18 -7.52 3.41
N LYS A 83 -6.86 -6.63 4.36
CA LYS A 83 -6.80 -5.18 4.11
C LYS A 83 -5.79 -4.85 3.00
N ALA A 84 -4.59 -5.44 3.05
CA ALA A 84 -3.55 -5.19 2.04
C ALA A 84 -4.04 -5.56 0.63
N ILE A 85 -4.71 -6.72 0.47
CA ILE A 85 -5.31 -7.15 -0.80
C ILE A 85 -6.40 -6.18 -1.26
N ALA A 86 -7.24 -5.70 -0.35
CA ALA A 86 -8.30 -4.75 -0.67
C ALA A 86 -7.72 -3.41 -1.15
N TYR A 87 -6.67 -2.91 -0.50
CA TYR A 87 -5.97 -1.69 -0.93
C TYR A 87 -5.29 -1.86 -2.30
N CYS A 88 -4.68 -3.03 -2.57
CA CYS A 88 -4.12 -3.36 -3.88
C CYS A 88 -5.17 -3.46 -5.00
N ALA A 89 -6.45 -3.66 -4.66
CA ALA A 89 -7.54 -3.69 -5.63
C ALA A 89 -8.11 -2.31 -5.97
N MET A 90 -7.71 -1.26 -5.23
CA MET A 90 -8.17 0.10 -5.48
C MET A 90 -7.39 0.74 -6.62
N ASP A 91 -8.08 1.49 -7.48
CA ASP A 91 -7.44 2.19 -8.60
C ASP A 91 -6.32 3.15 -8.13
N PRO A 92 -5.29 3.37 -8.97
CA PRO A 92 -4.29 4.38 -8.69
C PRO A 92 -4.96 5.74 -8.49
N VAL A 93 -4.63 6.41 -7.37
CA VAL A 93 -4.96 7.82 -7.21
C VAL A 93 -4.12 8.59 -8.24
N SER A 94 -4.81 9.23 -9.19
CA SER A 94 -4.16 10.02 -10.23
C SER A 94 -3.38 11.17 -9.58
N PRO A 95 -2.05 11.28 -9.80
CA PRO A 95 -1.26 12.40 -9.29
C PRO A 95 -1.61 13.73 -9.97
N ILE A 96 -2.26 13.68 -11.14
CA ILE A 96 -2.78 14.85 -11.86
C ILE A 96 -4.29 14.89 -11.63
N THR A 97 -4.80 15.97 -11.05
CA THR A 97 -6.25 16.11 -10.86
C THR A 97 -6.93 16.42 -12.19
N LYS A 98 -8.22 16.08 -12.31
CA LYS A 98 -9.00 16.35 -13.53
C LYS A 98 -8.99 17.84 -13.90
N GLU A 99 -9.00 18.75 -12.92
CA GLU A 99 -8.91 20.19 -13.19
C GLU A 99 -7.56 20.62 -13.78
N GLN A 100 -6.46 19.97 -13.38
CA GLN A 100 -5.12 20.23 -13.92
C GLN A 100 -4.99 19.69 -15.36
N TYR A 101 -5.73 18.64 -15.69
CA TYR A 101 -5.78 18.05 -17.02
C TYR A 101 -6.62 18.92 -17.99
N ASP A 102 -7.79 19.40 -17.56
CA ASP A 102 -8.70 20.20 -18.39
C ASP A 102 -8.17 21.61 -18.73
N SER A 103 -7.14 22.08 -18.02
CA SER A 103 -6.53 23.41 -18.19
C SER A 103 -5.19 23.40 -18.95
N ALA A 104 -4.73 22.25 -19.44
CA ALA A 104 -3.32 21.99 -19.78
C ALA A 104 -2.83 22.52 -21.13
N GLY A 105 -3.67 22.84 -22.12
CA GLY A 105 -3.21 23.38 -23.41
C GLY A 105 -1.97 22.64 -24.01
N PRO A 106 -0.86 23.32 -24.36
CA PRO A 106 0.30 22.71 -25.03
C PRO A 106 1.14 21.74 -24.17
N ILE A 107 0.88 21.59 -22.86
CA ILE A 107 1.62 20.63 -21.99
C ILE A 107 0.94 19.26 -21.89
N GLN A 108 -0.17 19.05 -22.61
CA GLN A 108 -0.97 17.81 -22.56
C GLN A 108 -0.15 16.52 -22.75
N GLY A 109 0.75 16.50 -23.73
CA GLY A 109 1.59 15.32 -23.99
C GLY A 109 2.57 14.98 -22.87
N GLU A 110 3.01 15.97 -22.09
CA GLU A 110 3.87 15.74 -20.93
C GLU A 110 3.05 15.24 -19.73
N LEU A 111 1.82 15.75 -19.54
CA LEU A 111 0.90 15.24 -18.53
C LEU A 111 0.51 13.78 -18.80
N ASP A 112 0.24 13.41 -20.05
CA ASP A 112 -0.05 12.02 -20.44
C ASP A 112 1.13 11.09 -20.14
N ARG A 113 2.36 11.57 -20.40
CA ARG A 113 3.59 10.83 -20.10
C ARG A 113 3.77 10.64 -18.60
N LEU A 114 3.58 11.69 -17.79
CA LEU A 114 3.68 11.62 -16.33
C LEU A 114 2.61 10.71 -15.74
N GLN A 115 1.38 10.76 -16.26
CA GLN A 115 0.31 9.86 -15.86
C GLN A 115 0.69 8.40 -16.13
N LYS A 116 1.21 8.10 -17.33
CA LYS A 116 1.66 6.74 -17.69
C LYS A 116 2.77 6.26 -16.75
N LEU A 117 3.77 7.09 -16.49
CA LEU A 117 4.86 6.76 -15.56
C LEU A 117 4.35 6.51 -14.13
N GLY A 118 3.40 7.34 -13.67
CA GLY A 118 2.75 7.17 -12.38
C GLY A 118 1.99 5.84 -12.27
N ASN A 119 1.22 5.49 -13.30
CA ASN A 119 0.49 4.23 -13.38
C ASN A 119 1.43 3.02 -13.39
N GLN A 120 2.53 3.07 -14.14
CA GLN A 120 3.56 2.04 -14.17
C GLN A 120 4.21 1.87 -12.78
N ALA A 121 4.54 2.97 -12.11
CA ALA A 121 5.12 2.94 -10.76
C ALA A 121 4.14 2.36 -9.73
N TYR A 122 2.86 2.73 -9.82
CA TYR A 122 1.79 2.14 -9.01
C TYR A 122 1.67 0.63 -9.25
N ALA A 123 1.61 0.18 -10.51
CA ALA A 123 1.45 -1.23 -10.83
C ALA A 123 2.64 -2.06 -10.33
N LYS A 124 3.86 -1.55 -10.51
CA LYS A 124 5.06 -2.17 -9.95
C LYS A 124 5.00 -2.27 -8.42
N ALA A 125 4.69 -1.18 -7.72
CA ALA A 125 4.60 -1.18 -6.26
C ALA A 125 3.50 -2.13 -5.74
N THR A 126 2.36 -2.19 -6.44
CA THR A 126 1.24 -3.07 -6.09
C THR A 126 1.61 -4.55 -6.24
N ARG A 127 2.29 -4.93 -7.33
CA ARG A 127 2.82 -6.30 -7.52
C ARG A 127 3.79 -6.70 -6.41
N GLU A 128 4.69 -5.80 -6.01
CA GLU A 128 5.62 -6.06 -4.91
C GLU A 128 4.90 -6.35 -3.58
N VAL A 129 3.79 -5.64 -3.29
CA VAL A 129 2.97 -5.90 -2.10
C VAL A 129 2.23 -7.23 -2.22
N LEU A 130 1.57 -7.47 -3.36
CA LEU A 130 0.82 -8.71 -3.60
C LEU A 130 1.70 -9.95 -3.46
N SER A 131 2.92 -9.92 -3.99
CA SER A 131 3.90 -11.01 -3.83
C SER A 131 4.21 -11.29 -2.36
N LYS A 132 4.39 -10.25 -1.53
CA LYS A 132 4.67 -10.41 -0.09
C LYS A 132 3.44 -10.92 0.67
N VAL A 133 2.25 -10.43 0.33
CA VAL A 133 1.01 -10.93 0.93
C VAL A 133 0.82 -12.41 0.58
N LEU A 134 1.06 -12.81 -0.67
CA LEU A 134 0.98 -14.22 -1.08
C LEU A 134 1.92 -15.10 -0.25
N GLU A 135 3.16 -14.68 -0.06
CA GLU A 135 4.15 -15.39 0.75
C GLU A 135 3.71 -15.50 2.21
N ASN A 136 3.41 -14.36 2.84
CA ASN A 136 3.19 -14.28 4.29
C ASN A 136 1.81 -14.81 4.70
N TYR A 137 0.75 -14.39 4.01
CA TYR A 137 -0.60 -14.88 4.30
C TYR A 137 -0.77 -16.34 3.86
N GLY A 138 -0.19 -16.74 2.72
CA GLY A 138 -0.19 -18.14 2.30
C GLY A 138 0.51 -19.06 3.31
N LYS A 139 1.61 -18.59 3.90
CA LYS A 139 2.29 -19.29 5.01
C LYS A 139 1.38 -19.39 6.24
N LEU A 140 0.78 -18.29 6.69
CA LEU A 140 -0.17 -18.29 7.82
C LEU A 140 -1.32 -19.29 7.60
N LEU A 141 -1.95 -19.28 6.42
CA LEU A 141 -3.02 -20.21 6.07
C LEU A 141 -2.54 -21.67 6.12
N THR A 142 -1.35 -21.95 5.59
CA THR A 142 -0.77 -23.30 5.59
C THR A 142 -0.45 -23.78 7.00
N GLU A 143 0.09 -22.92 7.86
CA GLU A 143 0.35 -23.22 9.28
C GLU A 143 -0.93 -23.53 10.06
N GLN A 144 -2.05 -22.91 9.68
CA GLN A 144 -3.39 -23.22 10.21
C GLN A 144 -4.04 -24.46 9.56
N GLY A 145 -3.35 -25.16 8.66
CA GLY A 145 -3.90 -26.31 7.93
C GLY A 145 -4.87 -25.95 6.80
N ARG A 146 -5.07 -24.67 6.50
CA ARG A 146 -6.00 -24.13 5.49
C ARG A 146 -5.37 -24.09 4.10
N LYS A 147 -4.87 -25.24 3.64
CA LYS A 147 -4.15 -25.35 2.35
C LYS A 147 -4.99 -24.93 1.15
N LYS A 148 -6.30 -25.24 1.18
CA LYS A 148 -7.21 -24.86 0.10
C LYS A 148 -7.34 -23.33 -0.01
N ASP A 149 -7.49 -22.64 1.12
CA ASP A 149 -7.56 -21.18 1.16
C ASP A 149 -6.25 -20.55 0.66
N ALA A 150 -5.09 -21.17 0.91
CA ALA A 150 -3.81 -20.71 0.39
C ALA A 150 -3.71 -20.85 -1.14
N GLU A 151 -4.27 -21.91 -1.72
CA GLU A 151 -4.38 -22.07 -3.18
C GLU A 151 -5.34 -21.04 -3.78
N ASP A 152 -6.50 -20.81 -3.15
CA ASP A 152 -7.48 -19.84 -3.60
C ASP A 152 -6.92 -18.41 -3.53
N LEU A 153 -6.15 -18.09 -2.48
CA LEU A 153 -5.39 -16.85 -2.36
C LEU A 153 -4.42 -16.66 -3.53
N LYS A 154 -3.68 -17.71 -3.92
CA LYS A 154 -2.77 -17.67 -5.06
C LYS A 154 -3.51 -17.36 -6.36
N VAL A 155 -4.67 -17.98 -6.58
CA VAL A 155 -5.51 -17.71 -7.77
C VAL A 155 -5.99 -16.26 -7.75
N GLN A 156 -6.45 -15.76 -6.61
CA GLN A 156 -6.91 -14.38 -6.44
C GLN A 156 -5.79 -13.37 -6.74
N ILE A 157 -4.61 -13.56 -6.16
CA ILE A 157 -3.48 -12.65 -6.33
C ILE A 157 -3.00 -12.65 -7.79
N ASN A 158 -2.89 -13.82 -8.43
CA ASN A 158 -2.52 -13.91 -9.85
C ASN A 158 -3.51 -13.16 -10.76
N ALA A 159 -4.80 -13.21 -10.44
CA ALA A 159 -5.82 -12.47 -11.19
C ALA A 159 -5.65 -10.96 -11.04
N GLN A 160 -5.34 -10.47 -9.82
CA GLN A 160 -5.04 -9.05 -9.58
C GLN A 160 -3.75 -8.62 -10.29
N GLU A 161 -2.67 -9.41 -10.22
CA GLU A 161 -1.42 -9.10 -10.93
C GLU A 161 -1.62 -9.02 -12.45
N SER A 162 -2.48 -9.89 -13.01
CA SER A 162 -2.84 -9.86 -14.42
C SER A 162 -3.64 -8.61 -14.78
N ALA A 163 -4.52 -8.14 -13.90
CA ALA A 163 -5.27 -6.91 -14.10
C ALA A 163 -4.35 -5.67 -14.12
N LEU A 164 -3.23 -5.70 -13.40
CA LEU A 164 -2.24 -4.61 -13.40
C LEU A 164 -1.46 -4.48 -14.72
N ALA A 165 -1.51 -5.49 -15.61
CA ALA A 165 -0.83 -5.43 -16.90
C ALA A 165 -1.34 -4.32 -17.82
N VAL A 166 -2.53 -3.77 -17.56
CA VAL A 166 -3.07 -2.61 -18.28
C VAL A 166 -2.25 -1.34 -18.08
N TYR A 167 -1.41 -1.32 -17.03
CA TYR A 167 -0.59 -0.18 -16.64
C TYR A 167 0.88 -0.31 -17.09
N ASP A 168 1.26 -1.38 -17.79
CA ASP A 168 2.61 -1.56 -18.36
C ASP A 168 2.80 -0.75 -19.67
#